data_AF-A0A924BFI0-F1
#
_entry.id   AF-A0A924BFI0-F1
#
_cell.length_a   1.000
_cell.length_b   1.000
_cell.length_c   1.000
_cell.angle_alpha   90.00
_cell.angle_beta   90.00
_cell.angle_gamma   90.00
#
_symmetry.space_group_name_H-M   'P 1'
#
loop_
_entity.id
_entity.type
_entity.pdbx_description
1 polymer ?
#
loop_
_entity_poly.entity_id
_entity_poly.type
_entity_poly.pdbx_seq_one_letter_code
_entity_poly.pdbx_strand_id
1 'polypeptide(L)'
;MQLHYGNLIEQAKNGEFDVIIHGCNSFNTMGSGIAKHIKTHFPEAFEADKKTGYGDKNKIGTFSEATVEINGHKLTIINAYTQYRYGNERDQFEYDSFPQLLQNIKNKYPNSKFGMPLIGCGLAAGDEVRILKMIKENFEGLDYKLVEIDLNRKLKLDTPKQSVHEAPQYTYFFHLTSPFSNFHPAKFEYKDLTFISNEQFMMYSKAKNFKDEVSAAKILELNKTPIARDFIDGKITREKIVNNKDWADAWNKLMMSVKKIGRGVQNYDDVVWTNKREKIVLFGGRLKFTQNEDLKQILLNTGNTLMCEAANHDKISTMQNVIQKLKEDFSLELKNKAKNKP
;
A
#
# COMPACT_ATOMS: atom_id res chain seq x y z
N MET A 1 12.56 14.61 6.43
CA MET A 1 12.15 13.58 5.45
C MET A 1 10.75 13.93 4.95
N GLN A 2 10.61 14.25 3.67
CA GLN A 2 9.30 14.40 3.03
C GLN A 2 9.06 13.14 2.19
N LEU A 3 7.98 12.41 2.47
CA LEU A 3 7.51 11.32 1.62
C LEU A 3 6.72 11.96 0.48
N HIS A 4 7.19 11.82 -0.75
CA HIS A 4 6.58 12.41 -1.93
C HIS A 4 5.87 11.34 -2.73
N TYR A 5 4.63 11.64 -3.11
CA TYR A 5 3.84 10.75 -3.95
C TYR A 5 4.02 11.19 -5.40
N GLY A 6 4.34 10.25 -6.28
CA GLY A 6 4.51 10.55 -7.69
C GLY A 6 5.32 9.51 -8.44
N ASN A 7 5.46 9.70 -9.74
CA ASN A 7 6.22 8.79 -10.57
C ASN A 7 7.70 9.20 -10.58
N LEU A 8 8.55 8.45 -9.87
CA LEU A 8 10.00 8.71 -9.81
C LEU A 8 10.62 8.92 -11.20
N ILE A 9 10.17 8.17 -12.20
CA ILE A 9 10.67 8.31 -13.57
C ILE A 9 10.31 9.68 -14.15
N GLU A 10 9.06 10.11 -14.01
CA GLU A 10 8.61 11.39 -14.56
C GLU A 10 9.26 12.56 -13.84
N GLN A 11 9.36 12.51 -12.51
CA GLN A 11 10.04 13.53 -11.71
C GLN A 11 11.52 13.65 -12.09
N ALA A 12 12.21 12.52 -12.29
CA ALA A 12 13.60 12.52 -12.74
C ALA A 12 13.75 13.13 -14.15
N LYS A 13 12.81 12.83 -15.06
CA LYS A 13 12.76 13.44 -16.41
C LYS A 13 12.44 14.93 -16.39
N ASN A 14 11.79 15.43 -15.35
CA ASN A 14 11.43 16.84 -15.20
C ASN A 14 12.50 17.66 -14.47
N GLY A 15 13.63 17.06 -14.09
CA GLY A 15 14.73 17.77 -13.45
C GLY A 15 14.55 17.98 -11.96
N GLU A 16 13.68 17.19 -11.31
CA GLU A 16 13.53 17.26 -9.86
C GLU A 16 14.73 16.70 -9.09
N PHE A 17 15.53 15.85 -9.73
CA PHE A 17 16.64 15.13 -9.13
C PHE A 17 17.91 15.22 -9.98
N ASP A 18 19.04 15.38 -9.31
CA ASP A 18 20.37 15.21 -9.92
C ASP A 18 20.77 13.73 -9.94
N VAL A 19 20.32 12.98 -8.92
CA VAL A 19 20.63 11.57 -8.72
C VAL A 19 19.37 10.81 -8.35
N ILE A 20 19.09 9.69 -9.03
CA ILE A 20 18.09 8.72 -8.58
C ILE A 20 18.71 7.40 -8.18
N ILE A 21 18.18 6.76 -7.13
CA ILE A 21 18.69 5.51 -6.58
C ILE A 21 17.56 4.47 -6.61
N HIS A 22 17.82 3.27 -7.09
CA HIS A 22 16.87 2.15 -6.99
C HIS A 22 17.57 0.84 -6.60
N GLY A 23 16.80 -0.08 -6.00
CA GLY A 23 17.33 -1.38 -5.55
C GLY A 23 17.46 -2.40 -6.67
N CYS A 24 18.61 -3.06 -6.73
CA CYS A 24 18.97 -4.09 -7.69
C CYS A 24 19.46 -5.38 -7.01
N ASN A 25 19.34 -6.49 -7.75
CA ASN A 25 19.98 -7.76 -7.41
C ASN A 25 21.32 -7.95 -8.12
N SER A 26 22.10 -8.93 -7.67
CA SER A 26 23.41 -9.24 -8.28
C SER A 26 23.34 -9.89 -9.68
N PHE A 27 22.16 -10.23 -10.20
CA PHE A 27 21.98 -11.02 -11.44
C PHE A 27 21.62 -10.18 -12.67
N ASN A 28 21.75 -8.86 -12.64
CA ASN A 28 21.64 -7.99 -13.81
C ASN A 28 20.29 -8.15 -14.57
N THR A 29 19.21 -8.42 -13.83
CA THR A 29 17.94 -8.84 -14.42
C THR A 29 17.03 -7.65 -14.77
N MET A 30 16.87 -6.69 -13.84
CA MET A 30 15.96 -5.54 -13.96
C MET A 30 14.60 -5.91 -14.59
N GLY A 31 14.00 -7.02 -14.16
CA GLY A 31 12.83 -7.64 -14.82
C GLY A 31 11.47 -7.23 -14.28
N SER A 32 11.41 -6.57 -13.13
CA SER A 32 10.18 -6.25 -12.40
C SER A 32 10.32 -4.96 -11.58
N GLY A 33 9.19 -4.46 -11.06
CA GLY A 33 9.14 -3.26 -10.22
C GLY A 33 9.78 -2.04 -10.87
N ILE A 34 10.34 -1.14 -10.05
CA ILE A 34 11.03 0.06 -10.52
C ILE A 34 12.20 -0.25 -11.46
N ALA A 35 12.94 -1.34 -11.22
CA ALA A 35 14.10 -1.71 -12.03
C ALA A 35 13.72 -1.95 -13.50
N LYS A 36 12.54 -2.54 -13.76
CA LYS A 36 12.00 -2.69 -15.13
C LYS A 36 11.73 -1.33 -15.78
N HIS A 37 11.18 -0.37 -15.03
CA HIS A 37 10.91 0.97 -15.53
C HIS A 37 12.20 1.76 -15.76
N ILE A 38 13.19 1.65 -14.86
CA ILE A 38 14.53 2.21 -15.06
C ILE A 38 15.16 1.66 -16.33
N LYS A 39 15.16 0.34 -16.53
CA LYS A 39 15.66 -0.29 -17.76
C LYS A 39 14.95 0.22 -19.02
N THR A 40 13.64 0.48 -18.93
CA THR A 40 12.84 0.94 -20.07
C THR A 40 13.10 2.41 -20.41
N HIS A 41 13.26 3.27 -19.39
CA HIS A 41 13.33 4.71 -19.58
C HIS A 41 14.75 5.29 -19.53
N PHE A 42 15.69 4.57 -18.94
CA PHE A 42 17.11 4.90 -18.78
C PHE A 42 17.96 3.64 -19.04
N PRO A 43 17.96 3.12 -20.29
CA PRO A 43 18.65 1.87 -20.63
C PRO A 43 20.15 1.89 -20.31
N GLU A 44 20.79 3.05 -20.26
CA GLU A 44 22.19 3.24 -19.87
C GLU A 44 22.46 2.73 -18.46
N ALA A 45 21.50 2.84 -17.54
CA ALA A 45 21.60 2.26 -16.21
C ALA A 45 21.63 0.73 -16.27
N PHE A 46 20.86 0.11 -17.17
CA PHE A 46 20.91 -1.33 -17.40
C PHE A 46 22.22 -1.76 -18.08
N GLU A 47 22.75 -0.96 -19.00
CA GLU A 47 24.08 -1.20 -19.58
C GLU A 47 25.20 -1.10 -18.54
N ALA A 48 25.11 -0.16 -17.60
CA ALA A 48 26.04 -0.04 -16.48
C ALA A 48 25.97 -1.27 -15.55
N ASP A 49 24.78 -1.78 -15.27
CA ASP A 49 24.61 -3.01 -14.50
C ASP A 49 25.23 -4.20 -15.26
N LYS A 50 24.94 -4.38 -16.55
CA LYS A 50 25.51 -5.46 -17.39
C LYS A 50 27.04 -5.49 -17.47
N LYS A 51 27.72 -4.37 -17.24
CA LYS A 51 29.20 -4.33 -17.15
C LYS A 51 29.73 -4.96 -15.86
N THR A 52 28.89 -5.16 -14.85
CA THR A 52 29.22 -5.89 -13.62
C THR A 52 29.01 -7.39 -13.79
N GLY A 53 29.68 -8.20 -12.96
CA GLY A 53 29.58 -9.66 -13.03
C GLY A 53 28.18 -10.19 -12.71
N TYR A 54 27.62 -11.02 -13.60
CA TYR A 54 26.34 -11.71 -13.38
C TYR A 54 26.43 -12.66 -12.19
N GLY A 55 25.61 -12.44 -11.17
CA GLY A 55 25.61 -13.24 -9.95
C GLY A 55 26.84 -13.02 -9.06
N ASP A 56 27.60 -11.94 -9.28
CA ASP A 56 28.75 -11.63 -8.45
C ASP A 56 28.31 -11.18 -7.05
N LYS A 57 28.80 -11.90 -6.03
CA LYS A 57 28.53 -11.60 -4.62
C LYS A 57 29.19 -10.30 -4.18
N ASN A 58 30.30 -9.89 -4.80
CA ASN A 58 31.01 -8.66 -4.47
C ASN A 58 30.21 -7.40 -4.85
N LYS A 59 29.11 -7.55 -5.60
CA LYS A 59 28.19 -6.45 -5.87
C LYS A 59 27.47 -5.97 -4.61
N ILE A 60 27.19 -6.85 -3.64
CA ILE A 60 26.43 -6.49 -2.45
C ILE A 60 27.11 -5.36 -1.68
N GLY A 61 26.33 -4.32 -1.35
CA GLY A 61 26.84 -3.13 -0.69
C GLY A 61 27.55 -2.14 -1.62
N THR A 62 27.54 -2.39 -2.93
CA THR A 62 28.10 -1.50 -3.95
C THR A 62 27.02 -0.98 -4.90
N PHE A 63 27.41 -0.18 -5.89
CA PHE A 63 26.50 0.30 -6.93
C PHE A 63 27.20 0.41 -8.29
N SER A 64 26.42 0.32 -9.37
CA SER A 64 26.81 0.85 -10.67
C SER A 64 25.98 2.11 -10.98
N GLU A 65 26.42 2.90 -11.95
CA GLU A 65 25.74 4.14 -12.30
C GLU A 65 25.80 4.44 -13.79
N ALA A 66 24.86 5.27 -14.25
CA ALA A 66 24.92 5.91 -15.55
C ALA A 66 24.45 7.35 -15.44
N THR A 67 25.13 8.28 -16.12
CA THR A 67 24.68 9.67 -16.24
C THR A 67 24.13 9.87 -17.65
N VAL A 68 22.91 10.42 -17.74
CA VAL A 68 22.22 10.74 -18.98
C VAL A 68 21.90 12.23 -19.02
N GLU A 69 21.73 12.78 -20.22
CA GLU A 69 21.22 14.12 -20.43
C GLU A 69 19.77 14.02 -20.93
N ILE A 70 18.83 14.62 -20.20
CA ILE A 70 17.40 14.56 -20.50
C ILE A 70 16.77 15.92 -20.27
N ASN A 71 15.97 16.40 -21.22
CA ASN A 71 15.27 17.69 -21.13
C ASN A 71 16.16 18.89 -20.73
N GLY A 72 17.45 18.86 -21.07
CA GLY A 72 18.41 19.93 -20.80
C GLY A 72 19.08 19.88 -19.42
N HIS A 73 18.88 18.81 -18.63
CA HIS A 73 19.62 18.58 -17.38
C HIS A 73 20.31 17.22 -17.36
N LYS A 74 21.36 17.13 -16.55
CA LYS A 74 22.07 15.86 -16.29
C LYS A 74 21.38 15.12 -15.15
N LEU A 75 21.13 13.83 -15.37
CA LEU A 75 20.55 12.93 -14.38
C LEU A 75 21.48 11.72 -14.21
N THR A 76 21.86 11.40 -12.97
CA THR A 76 22.60 10.17 -12.64
C THR A 76 21.65 9.12 -12.08
N ILE A 77 21.70 7.91 -12.60
CA ILE A 77 20.91 6.76 -12.15
C ILE A 77 21.83 5.76 -11.47
N ILE A 78 21.53 5.44 -10.21
CA ILE A 78 22.31 4.51 -9.38
C ILE A 78 21.54 3.19 -9.21
N ASN A 79 22.19 2.09 -9.61
CA ASN A 79 21.75 0.73 -9.34
C ASN A 79 22.35 0.27 -8.01
N ALA A 80 21.62 0.42 -6.90
CA ALA A 80 22.07 0.04 -5.57
C ALA A 80 21.89 -1.47 -5.36
N TYR A 81 22.98 -2.22 -5.15
CA TYR A 81 22.89 -3.68 -4.98
C TYR A 81 22.60 -4.06 -3.53
N THR A 82 21.31 -4.20 -3.24
CA THR A 82 20.78 -4.40 -1.88
C THR A 82 20.27 -5.81 -1.62
N GLN A 83 20.41 -6.72 -2.57
CA GLN A 83 19.96 -8.11 -2.46
C GLN A 83 20.81 -9.01 -3.37
N TYR A 84 21.17 -10.22 -2.92
CA TYR A 84 21.91 -11.15 -3.78
C TYR A 84 20.97 -11.77 -4.81
N ARG A 85 19.97 -12.52 -4.36
CA ARG A 85 18.93 -13.15 -5.20
C ARG A 85 17.69 -12.28 -5.32
N TYR A 86 16.76 -12.68 -6.17
CA TYR A 86 15.44 -12.08 -6.35
C TYR A 86 14.36 -13.13 -6.07
N GLY A 87 13.20 -12.69 -5.55
CA GLY A 87 12.09 -13.57 -5.13
C GLY A 87 11.51 -13.10 -3.79
N ASN A 88 10.27 -13.49 -3.49
CA ASN A 88 9.47 -12.95 -2.38
C ASN A 88 9.15 -13.97 -1.26
N GLU A 89 9.84 -15.12 -1.25
CA GLU A 89 9.55 -16.21 -0.31
C GLU A 89 10.11 -15.96 1.10
N ARG A 90 11.10 -15.07 1.24
CA ARG A 90 11.73 -14.66 2.50
C ARG A 90 12.49 -13.34 2.30
N ASP A 91 12.76 -12.61 3.38
CA ASP A 91 13.58 -11.39 3.35
C ASP A 91 14.92 -11.67 2.64
N GLN A 92 15.18 -10.95 1.55
CA GLN A 92 16.40 -11.02 0.73
C GLN A 92 17.24 -9.74 0.88
N PHE A 93 16.84 -8.79 1.72
CA PHE A 93 17.50 -7.50 1.84
C PHE A 93 18.80 -7.61 2.67
N GLU A 94 19.88 -7.02 2.14
CA GLU A 94 21.21 -7.06 2.74
C GLU A 94 21.45 -5.86 3.65
N TYR A 95 20.92 -5.93 4.87
CA TYR A 95 20.98 -4.85 5.86
C TYR A 95 22.38 -4.44 6.29
N ASP A 96 23.30 -5.40 6.42
CA ASP A 96 24.62 -5.14 7.01
C ASP A 96 25.48 -4.27 6.10
N SER A 97 25.30 -4.43 4.78
CA SER A 97 26.04 -3.69 3.76
C SER A 97 25.35 -2.38 3.34
N PHE A 98 24.07 -2.21 3.65
CA PHE A 98 23.25 -1.11 3.16
C PHE A 98 23.68 0.28 3.69
N PRO A 99 24.01 0.47 4.99
CA PRO A 99 24.53 1.75 5.46
C PRO A 99 25.82 2.18 4.74
N GLN A 100 26.76 1.25 4.53
CA GLN A 100 28.01 1.56 3.83
C GLN A 100 27.76 1.95 2.37
N LEU A 101 26.82 1.27 1.71
CA LEU A 101 26.37 1.63 0.36
C LEU A 101 25.85 3.07 0.30
N LEU A 102 24.96 3.44 1.23
CA LEU A 102 24.41 4.79 1.32
C LEU A 102 25.50 5.84 1.59
N GLN A 103 26.47 5.56 2.46
CA GLN A 103 27.60 6.45 2.73
C GLN A 103 28.48 6.64 1.50
N ASN A 104 28.76 5.57 0.75
CA ASN A 104 29.54 5.65 -0.48
C ASN A 104 28.86 6.53 -1.54
N ILE A 105 27.53 6.42 -1.66
CA ILE A 105 26.74 7.27 -2.57
C ILE A 105 26.76 8.74 -2.09
N LYS A 106 26.52 8.99 -0.80
CA LYS A 106 26.57 10.33 -0.20
C LYS A 106 27.91 11.01 -0.41
N ASN A 107 29.02 10.31 -0.16
CA ASN A 107 30.36 10.86 -0.29
C ASN A 107 30.70 11.22 -1.74
N LYS A 108 30.15 10.49 -2.70
CA LYS A 108 30.34 10.76 -4.14
C LYS A 108 29.47 11.91 -4.65
N TYR A 109 28.27 12.08 -4.10
CA TYR A 109 27.27 13.07 -4.54
C TYR A 109 26.80 13.98 -3.39
N PRO A 110 27.71 14.67 -2.66
CA PRO A 110 27.38 15.32 -1.39
C PRO A 110 26.40 16.50 -1.50
N ASN A 111 26.28 17.12 -2.68
CA ASN A 111 25.45 18.31 -2.92
C ASN A 111 24.27 18.05 -3.88
N SER A 112 23.98 16.77 -4.17
CA SER A 112 22.96 16.39 -5.15
C SER A 112 21.57 16.32 -4.52
N LYS A 113 20.56 16.57 -5.35
CA LYS A 113 19.15 16.27 -5.06
C LYS A 113 18.85 14.82 -5.40
N PHE A 114 18.51 14.02 -4.39
CA PHE A 114 18.28 12.60 -4.54
C PHE A 114 16.79 12.25 -4.66
N GLY A 115 16.46 11.36 -5.58
CA GLY A 115 15.15 10.70 -5.66
C GLY A 115 15.30 9.19 -5.52
N MET A 116 14.56 8.56 -4.63
CA MET A 116 14.59 7.09 -4.53
C MET A 116 13.23 6.55 -4.12
N PRO A 117 12.84 5.35 -4.56
CA PRO A 117 11.69 4.68 -3.98
C PRO A 117 12.05 4.17 -2.58
N LEU A 118 11.11 3.52 -1.92
CA LEU A 118 11.43 2.76 -0.73
C LEU A 118 12.21 1.50 -1.11
N ILE A 119 13.53 1.62 -1.15
CA ILE A 119 14.46 0.57 -1.61
C ILE A 119 14.29 -0.67 -0.72
N GLY A 120 14.15 -1.87 -1.32
CA GLY A 120 14.14 -3.13 -0.57
C GLY A 120 12.80 -3.55 0.06
N CYS A 121 11.84 -2.65 0.18
CA CYS A 121 10.52 -2.96 0.76
C CYS A 121 9.57 -3.62 -0.25
N GLY A 122 10.02 -3.69 -1.51
CA GLY A 122 9.40 -4.35 -2.64
C GLY A 122 9.49 -5.88 -2.62
N LEU A 123 9.96 -6.41 -3.76
CA LEU A 123 10.24 -7.84 -3.94
C LEU A 123 11.32 -8.42 -3.01
N ALA A 124 12.15 -7.59 -2.36
CA ALA A 124 13.16 -8.07 -1.41
C ALA A 124 12.57 -8.39 -0.03
N ALA A 125 11.31 -7.99 0.24
CA ALA A 125 10.61 -8.23 1.51
C ALA A 125 11.34 -7.73 2.76
N GLY A 126 12.11 -6.64 2.64
CA GLY A 126 12.81 -6.03 3.77
C GLY A 126 11.88 -5.32 4.76
N ASP A 127 12.32 -5.24 6.01
CA ASP A 127 11.73 -4.50 7.12
C ASP A 127 11.82 -3.00 6.83
N GLU A 128 10.67 -2.44 6.45
CA GLU A 128 10.51 -1.05 6.11
C GLU A 128 10.97 -0.09 7.21
N VAL A 129 10.67 -0.38 8.48
CA VAL A 129 11.03 0.49 9.60
C VAL A 129 12.54 0.55 9.75
N ARG A 130 13.21 -0.60 9.63
CA ARG A 130 14.68 -0.71 9.70
C ARG A 130 15.34 0.00 8.52
N ILE A 131 14.83 -0.21 7.30
CA ILE A 131 15.37 0.42 6.08
C ILE A 131 15.19 1.93 6.11
N LEU A 132 14.00 2.42 6.48
CA LEU A 132 13.73 3.84 6.63
C LEU A 132 14.65 4.49 7.66
N LYS A 133 14.91 3.81 8.78
CA LYS A 133 15.86 4.28 9.78
C LYS A 133 17.27 4.41 9.20
N MET A 134 17.74 3.40 8.48
CA MET A 134 19.06 3.43 7.83
C MET A 134 19.18 4.56 6.79
N ILE A 135 18.16 4.77 5.96
CA ILE A 135 18.15 5.88 4.98
C ILE A 135 18.21 7.22 5.71
N LYS A 136 17.38 7.42 6.73
CA LYS A 136 17.33 8.68 7.50
C LYS A 136 18.68 9.01 8.13
N GLU A 137 19.31 8.05 8.80
CA GLU A 137 20.59 8.25 9.49
C GLU A 137 21.72 8.55 8.50
N ASN A 138 21.75 7.91 7.34
CA ASN A 138 22.84 8.10 6.38
C ASN A 138 22.65 9.34 5.48
N PHE A 139 21.41 9.70 5.15
CA PHE A 139 21.07 10.83 4.28
C PHE A 139 20.67 12.09 5.08
N GLU A 140 20.88 12.11 6.39
CA GLU A 140 20.70 13.31 7.20
C GLU A 140 21.53 14.48 6.65
N GLY A 141 20.88 15.64 6.52
CA GLY A 141 21.45 16.88 5.97
C GLY A 141 21.46 16.98 4.44
N LEU A 142 21.04 15.95 3.69
CA LEU A 142 20.95 15.98 2.23
C LEU A 142 19.55 16.37 1.73
N ASP A 143 19.47 16.90 0.51
CA ASP A 143 18.21 17.06 -0.22
C ASP A 143 17.82 15.73 -0.87
N TYR A 144 16.92 14.97 -0.22
CA TYR A 144 16.42 13.71 -0.78
C TYR A 144 14.91 13.59 -0.62
N LYS A 145 14.28 12.96 -1.63
CA LYS A 145 12.87 12.59 -1.64
C LYS A 145 12.71 11.08 -1.75
N LEU A 146 11.89 10.52 -0.87
CA LEU A 146 11.34 9.18 -1.05
C LEU A 146 10.11 9.27 -1.94
N VAL A 147 10.13 8.62 -3.10
CA VAL A 147 9.08 8.69 -4.13
C VAL A 147 8.30 7.39 -4.19
N GLU A 148 7.03 7.42 -3.76
CA GLU A 148 6.15 6.25 -3.77
C GLU A 148 5.56 6.02 -5.16
N ILE A 149 5.76 4.83 -5.71
CA ILE A 149 5.51 4.51 -7.11
C ILE A 149 4.05 4.06 -7.32
N ASP A 150 3.20 4.95 -7.84
CA ASP A 150 1.91 4.58 -8.43
C ASP A 150 2.07 4.32 -9.94
N LEU A 151 2.24 3.05 -10.34
CA LEU A 151 2.42 2.66 -11.74
C LEU A 151 1.13 2.27 -12.47
N ASN A 152 -0.07 2.47 -11.89
CA ASN A 152 -1.32 1.99 -12.51
C ASN A 152 -2.49 2.99 -12.54
N ARG A 153 -2.35 4.24 -12.12
CA ARG A 153 -3.44 5.23 -12.28
C ARG A 153 -3.35 6.00 -13.61
N LYS A 154 -4.18 5.60 -14.58
CA LYS A 154 -4.66 6.54 -15.62
C LYS A 154 -5.64 7.51 -14.98
N LEU A 155 -5.29 8.79 -14.87
CA LEU A 155 -6.26 9.87 -14.64
C LEU A 155 -6.02 10.98 -15.66
N LYS A 156 -7.12 11.41 -16.28
CA LYS A 156 -7.18 12.46 -17.30
C LYS A 156 -6.75 13.81 -16.70
N LEU A 157 -5.95 14.52 -17.48
CA LEU A 157 -5.52 15.90 -17.24
C LEU A 157 -6.71 16.86 -17.26
N ASP A 158 -6.74 17.78 -16.29
CA ASP A 158 -7.22 19.14 -16.52
C ASP A 158 -6.09 20.12 -16.20
N THR A 159 -5.97 21.16 -17.04
CA THR A 159 -4.92 22.17 -17.08
C THR A 159 -5.12 23.28 -16.02
N PRO A 160 -4.14 24.19 -15.79
CA PRO A 160 -3.64 24.48 -14.45
C PRO A 160 -4.24 25.73 -13.81
N LYS A 161 -4.28 25.75 -12.46
CA LYS A 161 -4.19 26.99 -11.67
C LYS A 161 -3.24 26.80 -10.47
N GLN A 162 -2.35 27.77 -10.31
CA GLN A 162 -1.42 27.92 -9.19
C GLN A 162 -2.17 28.06 -7.85
N SER A 163 -1.74 27.32 -6.83
CA SER A 163 -1.57 27.85 -5.47
C SER A 163 -0.87 26.82 -4.57
N VAL A 164 0.29 27.21 -4.03
CA VAL A 164 0.89 26.81 -2.74
C VAL A 164 0.32 25.52 -2.11
N HIS A 165 0.98 24.37 -2.30
CA HIS A 165 0.58 23.13 -1.62
C HIS A 165 1.40 22.89 -0.35
N GLU A 166 0.72 22.95 0.80
CA GLU A 166 1.12 22.17 1.97
C GLU A 166 1.29 20.70 1.57
N ALA A 167 2.30 20.03 2.15
CA ALA A 167 2.51 18.60 1.90
C ALA A 167 1.21 17.82 2.16
N PRO A 168 0.85 16.83 1.32
CA PRO A 168 -0.34 16.04 1.54
C PRO A 168 -0.32 15.43 2.94
N GLN A 169 -1.41 15.63 3.68
CA GLN A 169 -1.58 15.01 4.99
C GLN A 169 -2.16 13.61 4.81
N TYR A 170 -1.75 12.66 5.66
CA TYR A 170 -2.18 11.26 5.55
C TYR A 170 -3.00 10.84 6.77
N THR A 171 -4.02 10.04 6.53
CA THR A 171 -4.68 9.25 7.57
C THR A 171 -4.29 7.80 7.39
N TYR A 172 -3.37 7.35 8.25
CA TYR A 172 -2.92 5.97 8.29
C TYR A 172 -3.94 5.09 9.00
N PHE A 173 -4.11 3.88 8.50
CA PHE A 173 -4.90 2.88 9.17
C PHE A 173 -4.33 1.49 9.05
N PHE A 174 -4.45 0.71 10.11
CA PHE A 174 -4.10 -0.70 10.07
C PHE A 174 -4.95 -1.44 11.10
N HIS A 175 -5.16 -2.73 10.84
CA HIS A 175 -5.72 -3.68 11.80
C HIS A 175 -7.17 -3.37 12.24
N LEU A 176 -7.76 -4.22 13.09
CA LEU A 176 -9.15 -4.10 13.57
C LEU A 176 -9.42 -2.81 14.35
N THR A 177 -8.39 -2.18 14.90
CA THR A 177 -8.52 -0.96 15.71
C THR A 177 -8.88 0.26 14.87
N SER A 178 -8.54 0.25 13.58
CA SER A 178 -8.96 1.33 12.70
C SER A 178 -10.38 1.12 12.15
N PRO A 179 -11.25 2.14 12.20
CA PRO A 179 -12.58 2.09 11.60
C PRO A 179 -12.57 1.92 10.09
N PHE A 180 -11.41 2.10 9.43
CA PHE A 180 -11.27 1.98 7.98
C PHE A 180 -10.91 0.55 7.53
N SER A 181 -10.52 -0.33 8.46
CA SER A 181 -10.16 -1.71 8.13
C SER A 181 -11.37 -2.59 7.79
N ASN A 182 -11.15 -3.61 6.96
CA ASN A 182 -12.10 -4.69 6.72
C ASN A 182 -12.38 -5.53 7.97
N PHE A 183 -11.41 -5.61 8.89
CA PHE A 183 -11.51 -6.39 10.12
C PHE A 183 -12.19 -5.62 11.26
N HIS A 184 -12.44 -4.32 11.10
CA HIS A 184 -13.06 -3.51 12.14
C HIS A 184 -14.48 -4.00 12.47
N PRO A 185 -14.86 -4.09 13.77
CA PRO A 185 -16.22 -4.42 14.18
C PRO A 185 -17.24 -3.40 13.67
N ALA A 186 -18.11 -3.82 12.75
CA ALA A 186 -19.18 -2.98 12.23
C ALA A 186 -20.37 -3.84 11.79
N LYS A 187 -21.49 -3.73 12.52
CA LYS A 187 -22.74 -4.42 12.20
C LYS A 187 -23.46 -3.71 11.06
N PHE A 188 -23.88 -4.44 10.03
CA PHE A 188 -24.75 -3.93 8.97
C PHE A 188 -25.52 -5.08 8.30
N GLU A 189 -26.60 -4.74 7.60
CA GLU A 189 -27.50 -5.70 6.97
C GLU A 189 -27.48 -5.60 5.44
N TYR A 190 -27.67 -6.75 4.78
CA TYR A 190 -27.88 -6.85 3.34
C TYR A 190 -28.71 -8.08 2.99
N LYS A 191 -29.87 -7.87 2.33
CA LYS A 191 -30.82 -8.94 1.97
C LYS A 191 -31.20 -9.81 3.18
N ASP A 192 -31.60 -9.16 4.27
CA ASP A 192 -32.02 -9.79 5.54
C ASP A 192 -30.94 -10.62 6.25
N LEU A 193 -29.68 -10.49 5.81
CA LEU A 193 -28.53 -11.10 6.47
C LEU A 193 -27.75 -10.05 7.25
N THR A 194 -27.38 -10.39 8.49
CA THR A 194 -26.52 -9.56 9.33
C THR A 194 -25.05 -9.91 9.14
N PHE A 195 -24.23 -8.90 8.86
CA PHE A 195 -22.78 -8.98 8.80
C PHE A 195 -22.16 -8.19 9.95
N ILE A 196 -21.04 -8.67 10.47
CA ILE A 196 -20.33 -8.07 11.61
C ILE A 196 -19.03 -7.34 11.22
N SER A 197 -18.60 -7.49 9.96
CA SER A 197 -17.43 -6.81 9.39
C SER A 197 -17.46 -6.82 7.86
N ASN A 198 -16.66 -5.96 7.23
CA ASN A 198 -16.55 -5.96 5.77
C ASN A 198 -15.77 -7.18 5.25
N GLU A 199 -14.84 -7.74 6.03
CA GLU A 199 -14.17 -9.01 5.71
C GLU A 199 -15.17 -10.16 5.59
N GLN A 200 -16.11 -10.27 6.54
CA GLN A 200 -17.16 -11.30 6.52
C GLN A 200 -18.04 -11.16 5.28
N PHE A 201 -18.48 -9.93 4.98
CA PHE A 201 -19.26 -9.67 3.78
C PHE A 201 -18.50 -10.01 2.49
N MET A 202 -17.22 -9.64 2.41
CA MET A 202 -16.37 -9.94 1.26
C MET A 202 -16.24 -11.46 1.04
N MET A 203 -15.93 -12.23 2.10
CA MET A 203 -15.76 -13.68 1.98
C MET A 203 -17.08 -14.40 1.69
N TYR A 204 -18.20 -13.96 2.28
CA TYR A 204 -19.53 -14.47 1.94
C TYR A 204 -19.85 -14.22 0.46
N SER A 205 -19.63 -12.98 0.01
CA SER A 205 -19.86 -12.60 -1.39
C SER A 205 -18.96 -13.37 -2.36
N LYS A 206 -17.72 -13.69 -1.95
CA LYS A 206 -16.83 -14.56 -2.70
C LYS A 206 -17.44 -15.95 -2.88
N ALA A 207 -17.87 -16.59 -1.79
CA ALA A 207 -18.50 -17.91 -1.83
C ALA A 207 -19.74 -17.92 -2.73
N LYS A 208 -20.62 -16.91 -2.63
CA LYS A 208 -21.80 -16.78 -3.49
C LYS A 208 -21.46 -16.56 -4.96
N ASN A 209 -20.39 -15.82 -5.29
CA ASN A 209 -19.96 -15.64 -6.68
C ASN A 209 -19.49 -16.94 -7.34
N PHE A 210 -18.93 -17.86 -6.57
CA PHE A 210 -18.44 -19.16 -7.05
C PHE A 210 -19.42 -20.32 -6.76
N LYS A 211 -20.66 -19.98 -6.39
CA LYS A 211 -21.75 -20.95 -6.12
C LYS A 211 -21.42 -21.96 -5.02
N ASP A 212 -20.55 -21.59 -4.09
CA ASP A 212 -20.19 -22.40 -2.92
C ASP A 212 -21.10 -22.03 -1.73
N GLU A 213 -22.30 -22.59 -1.73
CA GLU A 213 -23.30 -22.35 -0.68
C GLU A 213 -22.86 -22.88 0.68
N VAL A 214 -22.04 -23.93 0.72
CA VAL A 214 -21.53 -24.52 1.95
C VAL A 214 -20.59 -23.55 2.65
N SER A 215 -19.63 -22.95 1.94
CA SER A 215 -18.76 -21.93 2.50
C SER A 215 -19.53 -20.66 2.89
N ALA A 216 -20.51 -20.25 2.09
CA ALA A 216 -21.36 -19.10 2.42
C ALA A 216 -22.12 -19.31 3.74
N ALA A 217 -22.72 -20.49 3.94
CA ALA A 217 -23.40 -20.85 5.19
C ALA A 217 -22.45 -20.89 6.39
N LYS A 218 -21.26 -21.49 6.24
CA LYS A 218 -20.23 -21.54 7.29
C LYS A 218 -19.77 -20.15 7.73
N ILE A 219 -19.62 -19.21 6.79
CA ILE A 219 -19.22 -17.83 7.10
C ILE A 219 -20.30 -17.11 7.92
N LEU A 220 -21.58 -17.33 7.62
CA LEU A 220 -22.69 -16.77 8.40
C LEU A 220 -22.84 -17.46 9.76
N GLU A 221 -22.57 -18.76 9.83
CA GLU A 221 -22.64 -19.52 11.08
C GLU A 221 -21.66 -19.01 12.15
N LEU A 222 -20.56 -18.36 11.74
CA LEU A 222 -19.64 -17.68 12.65
C LEU A 222 -20.31 -16.56 13.47
N ASN A 223 -21.47 -16.04 13.07
CA ASN A 223 -22.29 -15.14 13.89
C ASN A 223 -22.78 -15.79 15.19
N LYS A 224 -22.77 -17.13 15.29
CA LYS A 224 -23.14 -17.87 16.51
C LYS A 224 -21.98 -17.98 17.51
N THR A 225 -20.77 -17.57 17.16
CA THR A 225 -19.65 -17.53 18.13
C THR A 225 -19.96 -16.54 19.27
N PRO A 226 -19.50 -16.78 20.51
CA PRO A 226 -19.86 -15.94 21.66
C PRO A 226 -19.63 -14.44 21.43
N ILE A 227 -18.44 -14.06 20.97
CA ILE A 227 -18.10 -12.65 20.72
C ILE A 227 -18.95 -12.03 19.60
N ALA A 228 -19.29 -12.78 18.55
CA ALA A 228 -20.14 -12.29 17.47
C ALA A 228 -21.59 -12.08 17.94
N ARG A 229 -22.15 -13.03 18.69
CA ARG A 229 -23.48 -12.91 19.27
C ARG A 229 -23.56 -11.72 20.21
N ASP A 230 -22.60 -11.60 21.12
CA ASP A 230 -22.60 -10.50 22.08
C ASP A 230 -22.45 -9.14 21.38
N PHE A 231 -21.71 -9.06 20.27
CA PHE A 231 -21.62 -7.84 19.47
C PHE A 231 -22.91 -7.54 18.70
N ILE A 232 -23.54 -8.56 18.09
CA ILE A 232 -24.80 -8.42 17.35
C ILE A 232 -25.93 -7.96 18.28
N ASP A 233 -26.02 -8.58 19.46
CA ASP A 233 -26.98 -8.32 20.53
C ASP A 233 -26.72 -6.99 21.26
N GLY A 234 -25.58 -6.34 21.00
CA GLY A 234 -25.19 -5.07 21.66
C GLY A 234 -24.70 -5.22 23.10
N LYS A 235 -24.42 -6.44 23.58
CA LYS A 235 -23.85 -6.69 24.91
C LYS A 235 -22.40 -6.24 25.03
N ILE A 236 -21.65 -6.28 23.91
CA ILE A 236 -20.32 -5.69 23.80
C ILE A 236 -20.31 -4.67 22.66
N THR A 237 -19.67 -3.52 22.89
CA THR A 237 -19.55 -2.46 21.89
C THR A 237 -18.27 -2.63 21.07
N ARG A 238 -18.18 -1.96 19.92
CA ARG A 238 -16.95 -1.93 19.11
C ARG A 238 -15.78 -1.36 19.91
N GLU A 239 -16.00 -0.31 20.70
CA GLU A 239 -14.98 0.36 21.52
C GLU A 239 -14.39 -0.62 22.54
N LYS A 240 -15.24 -1.43 23.17
CA LYS A 240 -14.79 -2.48 24.08
C LYS A 240 -13.97 -3.55 23.36
N ILE A 241 -14.39 -3.95 22.15
CA ILE A 241 -13.65 -4.94 21.36
C ILE A 241 -12.26 -4.41 20.96
N VAL A 242 -12.16 -3.17 20.48
CA VAL A 242 -10.89 -2.64 19.97
C VAL A 242 -9.92 -2.21 21.06
N ASN A 243 -10.40 -1.81 22.25
CA ASN A 243 -9.55 -1.28 23.33
C ASN A 243 -9.17 -2.30 24.40
N ASN A 244 -9.75 -3.51 24.37
CA ASN A 244 -9.39 -4.60 25.29
C ASN A 244 -8.66 -5.71 24.54
N LYS A 245 -7.50 -6.11 25.04
CA LYS A 245 -6.63 -7.09 24.38
C LYS A 245 -7.32 -8.44 24.15
N ASP A 246 -8.00 -8.98 25.16
CA ASP A 246 -8.63 -10.31 25.06
C ASP A 246 -9.77 -10.30 24.05
N TRP A 247 -10.57 -9.24 24.04
CA TRP A 247 -11.64 -9.06 23.05
C TRP A 247 -11.10 -8.82 21.65
N ALA A 248 -10.03 -8.03 21.51
CA ALA A 248 -9.36 -7.80 20.22
C ALA A 248 -8.77 -9.11 19.67
N ASP A 249 -8.14 -9.94 20.50
CA ASP A 249 -7.59 -11.23 20.11
C ASP A 249 -8.68 -12.24 19.72
N ALA A 250 -9.78 -12.28 20.47
CA ALA A 250 -10.94 -13.10 20.13
C ALA A 250 -11.59 -12.67 18.81
N TRP A 251 -11.71 -11.36 18.59
CA TRP A 251 -12.22 -10.80 17.34
C TRP A 251 -11.31 -11.10 16.15
N ASN A 252 -10.00 -10.94 16.33
CA ASN A 252 -8.99 -11.31 15.35
C ASN A 252 -9.09 -12.78 14.94
N LYS A 253 -9.18 -13.70 15.91
CA LYS A 253 -9.35 -15.14 15.67
C LYS A 253 -10.62 -15.44 14.87
N LEU A 254 -11.71 -14.71 15.16
CA LEU A 254 -12.95 -14.80 14.40
C LEU A 254 -12.76 -14.34 12.94
N MET A 255 -12.16 -13.16 12.72
CA MET A 255 -11.89 -12.64 11.37
C MET A 255 -10.90 -13.53 10.59
N MET A 256 -9.91 -14.12 11.26
CA MET A 256 -9.01 -15.10 10.65
C MET A 256 -9.75 -16.38 10.23
N SER A 257 -10.74 -16.82 11.01
CA SER A 257 -11.61 -17.96 10.65
C SER A 257 -12.46 -17.67 9.42
N VAL A 258 -13.05 -16.48 9.34
CA VAL A 258 -13.76 -15.97 8.15
C VAL A 258 -12.85 -16.03 6.92
N LYS A 259 -11.65 -15.44 7.02
CA LYS A 259 -10.67 -15.39 5.93
C LYS A 259 -10.18 -16.79 5.54
N LYS A 260 -10.03 -17.70 6.51
CA LYS A 260 -9.66 -19.10 6.26
C LYS A 260 -10.71 -19.81 5.43
N ILE A 261 -12.00 -19.69 5.76
CA ILE A 261 -13.09 -20.28 4.98
C ILE A 261 -13.10 -19.66 3.57
N GLY A 262 -12.99 -18.34 3.47
CA GLY A 262 -12.98 -17.64 2.19
C GLY A 262 -11.80 -17.96 1.26
N ARG A 263 -10.64 -18.38 1.82
CA ARG A 263 -9.52 -18.93 1.04
C ARG A 263 -9.82 -20.33 0.49
N GLY A 264 -10.70 -21.09 1.13
CA GLY A 264 -11.09 -22.45 0.74
C GLY A 264 -12.37 -22.55 -0.11
N VAL A 265 -12.86 -21.42 -0.65
CA VAL A 265 -14.04 -21.39 -1.52
C VAL A 265 -13.84 -22.27 -2.75
N GLN A 266 -14.80 -23.15 -3.01
CA GLN A 266 -14.80 -24.07 -4.15
C GLN A 266 -15.05 -23.32 -5.46
N ASN A 267 -14.63 -23.91 -6.59
CA ASN A 267 -14.77 -23.34 -7.94
C ASN A 267 -14.14 -21.95 -8.10
N TYR A 268 -13.13 -21.63 -7.29
CA TYR A 268 -12.46 -20.33 -7.33
C TYR A 268 -11.75 -20.10 -8.67
N ASP A 269 -12.00 -18.94 -9.26
CA ASP A 269 -11.29 -18.42 -10.41
C ASP A 269 -10.68 -17.04 -10.07
N ASP A 270 -9.35 -16.94 -10.16
CA ASP A 270 -8.62 -15.74 -9.76
C ASP A 270 -8.90 -14.54 -10.66
N VAL A 271 -9.10 -14.76 -11.96
CA VAL A 271 -9.39 -13.70 -12.93
C VAL A 271 -10.79 -13.13 -12.66
N VAL A 272 -11.77 -13.99 -12.45
CA VAL A 272 -13.14 -13.60 -12.08
C VAL A 272 -13.14 -12.86 -10.75
N TRP A 273 -12.40 -13.35 -9.76
CA TRP A 273 -12.34 -12.72 -8.44
C TRP A 273 -11.64 -11.35 -8.48
N THR A 274 -10.49 -11.25 -9.14
CA THR A 274 -9.73 -10.01 -9.27
C THR A 274 -10.56 -8.90 -9.92
N ASN A 275 -11.38 -9.23 -10.93
CA ASN A 275 -12.26 -8.27 -11.60
C ASN A 275 -13.48 -7.82 -10.77
N LYS A 276 -13.83 -8.55 -9.71
CA LYS A 276 -15.03 -8.29 -8.89
C LYS A 276 -14.72 -7.80 -7.48
N ARG A 277 -13.59 -8.20 -6.90
CA ARG A 277 -13.29 -8.04 -5.47
C ARG A 277 -13.39 -6.58 -5.01
N GLU A 278 -12.87 -5.63 -5.79
CA GLU A 278 -12.88 -4.22 -5.41
C GLU A 278 -14.31 -3.67 -5.32
N LYS A 279 -15.17 -4.00 -6.30
CA LYS A 279 -16.58 -3.59 -6.29
C LYS A 279 -17.34 -4.19 -5.11
N ILE A 280 -17.02 -5.43 -4.75
CA ILE A 280 -17.63 -6.11 -3.59
C ILE A 280 -17.19 -5.45 -2.28
N VAL A 281 -15.88 -5.18 -2.12
CA VAL A 281 -15.33 -4.51 -0.93
C VAL A 281 -15.87 -3.09 -0.81
N LEU A 282 -15.98 -2.36 -1.93
CA LEU A 282 -16.59 -1.03 -2.00
C LEU A 282 -18.06 -1.05 -1.58
N PHE A 283 -18.84 -2.01 -2.10
CA PHE A 283 -20.26 -2.14 -1.79
C PHE A 283 -20.48 -2.45 -0.30
N GLY A 284 -19.75 -3.43 0.25
CA GLY A 284 -19.82 -3.75 1.68
C GLY A 284 -19.33 -2.59 2.56
N GLY A 285 -18.27 -1.89 2.14
CA GLY A 285 -17.79 -0.68 2.80
C GLY A 285 -18.86 0.42 2.83
N ARG A 286 -19.55 0.64 1.71
CA ARG A 286 -20.65 1.61 1.63
C ARG A 286 -21.81 1.27 2.56
N LEU A 287 -22.20 0.00 2.65
CA LEU A 287 -23.21 -0.48 3.61
C LEU A 287 -22.76 -0.24 5.05
N LYS A 288 -21.52 -0.64 5.38
CA LYS A 288 -20.89 -0.41 6.68
C LYS A 288 -21.01 1.06 7.11
N PHE A 289 -20.52 2.00 6.30
CA PHE A 289 -20.53 3.42 6.70
C PHE A 289 -21.94 4.03 6.66
N THR A 290 -22.81 3.62 5.73
CA THR A 290 -24.17 4.18 5.66
C THR A 290 -25.05 3.75 6.83
N GLN A 291 -24.84 2.53 7.35
CA GLN A 291 -25.61 2.00 8.49
C GLN A 291 -24.93 2.28 9.84
N ASN A 292 -23.70 2.78 9.83
CA ASN A 292 -22.95 3.18 11.02
C ASN A 292 -22.51 4.64 10.86
N GLU A 293 -23.44 5.55 11.13
CA GLU A 293 -23.25 7.00 10.89
C GLU A 293 -22.04 7.55 11.68
N ASP A 294 -21.76 7.02 12.86
CA ASP A 294 -20.58 7.38 13.65
C ASP A 294 -19.27 7.08 12.90
N LEU A 295 -19.15 5.89 12.28
CA LEU A 295 -17.99 5.53 11.46
C LEU A 295 -17.89 6.41 10.21
N LYS A 296 -19.03 6.78 9.62
CA LYS A 296 -19.07 7.66 8.46
C LYS A 296 -18.58 9.05 8.81
N GLN A 297 -18.99 9.59 9.96
CA GLN A 297 -18.48 10.86 10.45
C GLN A 297 -16.97 10.80 10.72
N ILE A 298 -16.47 9.71 11.30
CA ILE A 298 -15.02 9.52 11.46
C ILE A 298 -14.30 9.55 10.10
N LEU A 299 -14.85 8.91 9.07
CA LEU A 299 -14.29 8.93 7.71
C LEU A 299 -14.30 10.35 7.10
N LEU A 300 -15.38 11.10 7.26
CA LEU A 300 -15.51 12.46 6.74
C LEU A 300 -14.61 13.46 7.48
N ASN A 301 -14.44 13.29 8.78
CA ASN A 301 -13.58 14.12 9.62
C ASN A 301 -12.09 13.96 9.29
N THR A 302 -11.71 12.97 8.48
CA THR A 302 -10.37 12.90 7.88
C THR A 302 -10.14 14.03 6.85
N GLY A 303 -11.14 14.84 6.51
CA GLY A 303 -10.98 16.09 5.75
C GLY A 303 -10.33 15.86 4.39
N ASN A 304 -9.22 16.55 4.10
CA ASN A 304 -8.50 16.42 2.82
C ASN A 304 -7.33 15.42 2.87
N THR A 305 -7.17 14.66 3.95
CA THR A 305 -6.06 13.71 4.04
C THR A 305 -6.19 12.58 2.99
N LEU A 306 -5.06 12.02 2.57
CA LEU A 306 -5.05 10.81 1.76
C LEU A 306 -5.09 9.58 2.68
N MET A 307 -5.91 8.60 2.31
CA MET A 307 -6.08 7.37 3.07
C MET A 307 -4.94 6.40 2.75
N CYS A 308 -4.25 5.88 3.77
CA CYS A 308 -3.12 4.97 3.60
C CYS A 308 -3.28 3.75 4.54
N GLU A 309 -3.33 2.53 3.99
CA GLU A 309 -3.36 1.33 4.82
C GLU A 309 -1.93 0.88 5.16
N ALA A 310 -1.55 0.95 6.43
CA ALA A 310 -0.23 0.52 6.92
C ALA A 310 -0.17 -1.00 7.15
N ALA A 311 -0.53 -1.80 6.14
CA ALA A 311 -0.43 -3.25 6.20
C ALA A 311 0.95 -3.72 5.73
N ASN A 312 1.62 -4.59 6.53
CA ASN A 312 2.96 -5.15 6.31
C ASN A 312 3.13 -6.01 5.02
N HIS A 313 2.24 -5.90 4.03
CA HIS A 313 2.29 -6.67 2.79
C HIS A 313 2.05 -5.77 1.57
N ASP A 314 3.05 -5.80 0.69
CA ASP A 314 3.37 -4.83 -0.34
C ASP A 314 2.50 -4.88 -1.61
N LYS A 315 1.25 -4.43 -1.50
CA LYS A 315 0.39 -3.98 -2.61
C LYS A 315 -0.51 -2.85 -2.09
N ILE A 316 -0.81 -1.83 -2.90
CA ILE A 316 -1.97 -0.95 -2.63
C ILE A 316 -3.13 -1.88 -2.31
N SER A 317 -3.57 -1.85 -1.07
CA SER A 317 -4.61 -2.76 -0.65
C SER A 317 -5.87 -2.35 -1.39
N THR A 318 -6.69 -3.33 -1.77
CA THR A 318 -8.03 -3.04 -2.28
C THR A 318 -8.80 -2.13 -1.31
N MET A 319 -8.50 -2.19 -0.01
CA MET A 319 -9.16 -1.38 0.99
C MET A 319 -8.73 0.09 1.01
N GLN A 320 -7.46 0.40 0.76
CA GLN A 320 -6.98 1.78 0.65
C GLN A 320 -7.72 2.54 -0.44
N ASN A 321 -7.77 1.98 -1.65
CA ASN A 321 -8.52 2.56 -2.77
C ASN A 321 -10.02 2.68 -2.47
N VAL A 322 -10.60 1.65 -1.85
CA VAL A 322 -12.01 1.65 -1.48
C VAL A 322 -12.33 2.74 -0.46
N ILE A 323 -11.54 2.89 0.59
CA ILE A 323 -11.76 3.88 1.64
C ILE A 323 -11.59 5.30 1.11
N GLN A 324 -10.56 5.53 0.28
CA GLN A 324 -10.36 6.81 -0.40
C GLN A 324 -11.59 7.17 -1.27
N LYS A 325 -12.08 6.21 -2.06
CA LYS A 325 -13.26 6.41 -2.91
C LYS A 325 -14.53 6.67 -2.08
N LEU A 326 -14.76 5.92 -1.01
CA LEU A 326 -15.92 6.13 -0.12
C LEU A 326 -15.90 7.51 0.51
N LYS A 327 -14.72 7.98 0.93
CA LYS A 327 -14.52 9.34 1.46
C LYS A 327 -14.90 10.39 0.42
N GLU A 328 -14.43 10.25 -0.81
CA GLU A 328 -14.74 11.16 -1.93
C GLU A 328 -16.24 11.17 -2.23
N ASP A 329 -16.86 10.00 -2.38
CA ASP A 329 -18.29 9.84 -2.66
C ASP A 329 -19.15 10.49 -1.57
N PHE A 330 -18.89 10.18 -0.28
CA PHE A 330 -19.66 10.76 0.82
C PHE A 330 -19.44 12.27 0.98
N SER A 331 -18.22 12.76 0.73
CA SER A 331 -17.93 14.20 0.74
C SER A 331 -18.71 14.94 -0.35
N LEU A 332 -18.81 14.34 -1.55
CA LEU A 332 -19.60 14.88 -2.66
C LEU A 332 -21.11 14.89 -2.33
N GLU A 333 -21.62 13.80 -1.75
CA GLU A 333 -23.02 13.70 -1.32
C GLU A 333 -23.40 14.77 -0.29
N LEU A 334 -22.53 15.02 0.70
CA LEU A 334 -22.73 16.09 1.70
C LEU A 334 -22.77 17.47 1.05
N LYS A 335 -21.82 17.75 0.14
CA LYS A 335 -21.79 19.02 -0.61
C LYS A 335 -23.08 19.22 -1.42
N ASN A 336 -23.57 18.18 -2.07
CA ASN A 336 -24.81 18.25 -2.84
C ASN A 336 -26.05 18.44 -1.95
N LYS A 337 -26.12 17.77 -0.79
CA LYS A 337 -27.18 18.01 0.19
C LYS A 337 -27.19 19.44 0.75
N ALA A 338 -26.00 20.02 0.97
CA ALA A 338 -25.88 21.41 1.45
C ALA A 338 -26.33 22.43 0.38
N LYS A 339 -26.06 22.17 -0.90
CA LYS A 339 -26.50 23.02 -2.02
C LYS A 339 -28.00 22.95 -2.30
N ASN A 340 -28.63 21.83 -1.97
CA ASN A 340 -30.06 21.57 -2.21
C ASN A 340 -30.93 21.80 -0.96
N LYS A 341 -30.39 22.42 0.10
CA LYS A 341 -31.20 22.90 1.22
C LYS A 341 -31.90 24.21 0.76
N PRO A 342 -33.24 24.29 0.84
CA PRO A 342 -34.00 25.45 0.41
C PRO A 342 -33.67 26.71 1.20
#